data_AF-A0A1S3S4T2-F1
#
_entry.id   AF-A0A1S3S4T2-F1
#
_cell.length_a   1.000
_cell.length_b   1.000
_cell.length_c   1.000
_cell.angle_alpha   90.00
_cell.angle_beta   90.00
_cell.angle_gamma   90.00
#
_symmetry.space_group_name_H-M   'P 1'
#
loop_
_entity.id
_entity.type
_entity.pdbx_description
1 polymer ?
#
loop_
_entity_poly.entity_id
_entity_poly.type
_entity_poly.pdbx_seq_one_letter_code
_entity_poly.pdbx_strand_id
1 'polypeptide(L)'
;MHIVWEIFLIFQAYFICTSAQLISPKIHDGWWAYKDAVQGSFVPVPSFWGLVNSAWNLCAMGKRQSPVNVETSHMIFDPFLTPLRLNTGGRSKMGGTMYNTGRHVSLRPDKAHLVNISGGPLGYSHRLEEIRLHFGSEDGQGSEHLLNGQSFPAEVQLIHYNQELYANYSEAAKSPNGVAIVSIFIKISESPNVFLNRMLNRDTITRITYKHDAFLLMGLNIADLYPDTTRFITYDGSMTIPPCFETATWILMNKPVYVTQMQMHSLRLLSQNEPYKIFLSMSDNTRPAQPLLQRCIRTNINFSKQGRDCPNNRALRPQYRVNQWLLK
;
A
#
# COMPACT_ATOMS: atom_id res chain seq x y z
N MET A 1 -25.45 -58.19 -16.92
CA MET A 1 -24.68 -57.82 -15.70
C MET A 1 -23.43 -56.96 -15.96
N HIS A 2 -23.07 -56.62 -17.21
CA HIS A 2 -21.92 -55.74 -17.48
C HIS A 2 -22.23 -54.23 -17.48
N ILE A 3 -23.46 -53.83 -17.83
CA ILE A 3 -23.84 -52.41 -17.96
C ILE A 3 -24.00 -51.71 -16.59
N VAL A 4 -24.35 -52.46 -15.54
CA VAL A 4 -24.55 -51.91 -14.18
C VAL A 4 -23.22 -51.55 -13.51
N TRP A 5 -22.13 -52.24 -13.87
CA TRP A 5 -20.79 -51.96 -13.34
C TRP A 5 -20.15 -50.70 -13.94
N GLU A 6 -20.38 -50.42 -15.22
CA GLU A 6 -19.83 -49.21 -15.86
C GLU A 6 -20.52 -47.92 -15.36
N ILE A 7 -21.83 -47.97 -15.10
CA ILE A 7 -22.57 -46.82 -14.55
C ILE A 7 -22.12 -46.50 -13.11
N PHE A 8 -21.78 -47.53 -12.31
CA PHE A 8 -21.28 -47.35 -10.94
C PHE A 8 -19.87 -46.71 -10.92
N LEU A 9 -19.00 -47.09 -11.87
CA LEU A 9 -17.67 -46.49 -12.02
C LEU A 9 -17.72 -45.04 -12.50
N ILE A 10 -18.66 -44.69 -13.38
CA ILE A 10 -18.86 -43.30 -13.84
C ILE A 10 -19.40 -42.41 -12.71
N PHE A 11 -20.32 -42.93 -11.88
CA PHE A 11 -20.83 -42.19 -10.72
C PHE A 11 -19.78 -42.00 -9.61
N GLN A 12 -18.91 -42.99 -9.35
CA GLN A 12 -17.78 -42.82 -8.42
C GLN A 12 -16.73 -41.84 -8.96
N ALA A 13 -16.45 -41.83 -10.26
CA ALA A 13 -15.55 -40.84 -10.87
C ALA A 13 -16.10 -39.40 -10.78
N TYR A 14 -17.43 -39.22 -10.92
CA TYR A 14 -18.08 -37.91 -10.74
C TYR A 14 -18.14 -37.44 -9.28
N PHE A 15 -18.28 -38.37 -8.32
CA PHE A 15 -18.28 -38.02 -6.89
C PHE A 15 -16.88 -37.70 -6.33
N ILE A 16 -15.82 -38.29 -6.91
CA ILE A 16 -14.43 -38.00 -6.50
C ILE A 16 -13.93 -36.67 -7.10
N CYS A 17 -14.52 -36.19 -8.19
CA CYS A 17 -14.08 -34.94 -8.85
C CYS A 17 -14.74 -33.66 -8.30
N THR A 18 -15.69 -33.76 -7.37
CA THR A 18 -16.42 -32.59 -6.80
C THR A 18 -15.98 -32.19 -5.39
N SER A 19 -14.94 -32.83 -4.83
CA SER A 19 -14.37 -32.48 -3.52
C SER A 19 -12.94 -31.95 -3.55
N ALA A 20 -12.37 -31.72 -4.74
CA ALA A 20 -11.14 -30.95 -4.88
C ALA A 20 -11.45 -29.46 -4.68
N GLN A 21 -11.57 -29.03 -3.42
CA GLN A 21 -11.38 -27.63 -3.07
C GLN A 21 -10.02 -27.22 -3.64
N LEU A 22 -10.02 -26.22 -4.52
CA LEU A 22 -8.79 -25.55 -4.91
C LEU A 22 -8.18 -25.01 -3.61
N ILE A 23 -7.19 -25.73 -3.08
CA ILE A 23 -6.31 -25.19 -2.06
C ILE A 23 -5.57 -24.08 -2.78
N SER A 24 -6.08 -22.85 -2.64
CA SER A 24 -5.30 -21.65 -2.94
C SER A 24 -3.94 -21.87 -2.27
N PRO A 25 -2.81 -21.78 -3.02
CA PRO A 25 -1.52 -22.02 -2.42
C PRO A 25 -1.40 -21.02 -1.28
N LYS A 26 -1.43 -21.53 -0.04
CA LYS A 26 -1.06 -20.75 1.12
C LYS A 26 0.37 -20.31 0.85
N ILE A 27 0.54 -19.08 0.37
CA ILE A 27 1.84 -18.45 0.23
C ILE A 27 2.44 -18.51 1.64
N HIS A 28 3.43 -19.39 1.81
CA HIS A 28 3.97 -19.74 3.11
C HIS A 28 4.47 -18.48 3.83
N ASP A 29 3.92 -18.23 5.02
CA ASP A 29 4.28 -17.11 5.88
C ASP A 29 5.71 -17.28 6.43
N GLY A 30 6.72 -16.73 5.75
CA GLY A 30 8.10 -16.76 6.25
C GLY A 30 9.24 -16.55 5.26
N TRP A 31 8.96 -16.45 3.96
CA TRP A 31 10.02 -16.53 2.94
C TRP A 31 10.80 -15.23 2.67
N TRP A 32 10.39 -14.10 3.23
CA TRP A 32 11.11 -12.82 3.11
C TRP A 32 11.00 -12.00 4.39
N ALA A 33 11.70 -10.89 4.51
CA ALA A 33 11.55 -9.91 5.58
C ALA A 33 11.94 -8.50 5.07
N TYR A 34 11.66 -7.46 5.86
CA TYR A 34 12.20 -6.11 5.61
C TYR A 34 13.57 -5.91 6.25
N LYS A 35 13.84 -6.62 7.35
CA LYS A 35 15.08 -6.55 8.12
C LYS A 35 15.57 -7.93 8.52
N ASP A 36 16.83 -8.01 8.89
CA ASP A 36 17.46 -9.28 9.25
C ASP A 36 16.74 -9.92 10.43
N ALA A 37 16.37 -11.18 10.27
CA ALA A 37 15.82 -11.97 11.36
C ALA A 37 16.97 -12.55 12.20
N VAL A 38 16.95 -12.31 13.51
CA VAL A 38 18.02 -12.71 14.45
C VAL A 38 18.01 -14.23 14.75
N GLN A 39 17.34 -15.06 13.94
CA GLN A 39 17.19 -16.49 14.21
C GLN A 39 17.67 -17.36 13.05
N GLY A 40 18.87 -17.93 13.19
CA GLY A 40 19.35 -19.26 12.72
C GLY A 40 19.19 -19.68 11.26
N SER A 41 18.40 -18.97 10.47
CA SER A 41 18.02 -19.24 9.10
C SER A 41 17.99 -17.92 8.35
N PHE A 42 18.66 -17.86 7.20
CA PHE A 42 18.68 -16.69 6.35
C PHE A 42 17.27 -16.42 5.80
N VAL A 43 16.73 -15.23 6.09
CA VAL A 43 15.48 -14.74 5.51
C VAL A 43 15.82 -13.55 4.63
N PRO A 44 15.49 -13.56 3.33
CA PRO A 44 15.91 -12.52 2.42
C PRO A 44 15.25 -11.18 2.74
N VAL A 45 16.09 -10.17 2.93
CA VAL A 45 15.73 -8.75 3.07
C VAL A 45 15.67 -8.08 1.70
N PRO A 46 15.21 -6.81 1.57
CA PRO A 46 14.98 -6.16 0.27
C PRO A 46 16.11 -6.27 -0.76
N SER A 47 17.37 -6.19 -0.31
CA SER A 47 18.56 -6.34 -1.17
C SER A 47 18.74 -7.75 -1.75
N PHE A 48 18.13 -8.78 -1.15
CA PHE A 48 18.27 -10.18 -1.55
C PHE A 48 17.00 -10.79 -2.15
N TRP A 49 15.85 -10.11 -2.10
CA TRP A 49 14.57 -10.64 -2.59
C TRP A 49 14.68 -11.23 -4.01
N GLY A 50 15.26 -10.48 -4.95
CA GLY A 50 15.39 -10.94 -6.35
C GLY A 50 16.58 -11.87 -6.61
N LEU A 51 17.43 -12.15 -5.62
CA LEU A 51 18.63 -12.97 -5.77
C LEU A 51 18.43 -14.41 -5.33
N VAL A 52 17.59 -14.65 -4.32
CA VAL A 52 17.45 -15.98 -3.70
C VAL A 52 16.19 -16.74 -4.11
N ASN A 53 15.23 -16.06 -4.73
CA ASN A 53 14.00 -16.68 -5.21
C ASN A 53 13.73 -16.27 -6.67
N SER A 54 13.77 -17.25 -7.57
CA SER A 54 13.56 -17.02 -9.00
C SER A 54 12.19 -16.42 -9.33
N ALA A 55 11.17 -16.70 -8.51
CA ALA A 55 9.84 -16.11 -8.66
C ALA A 55 9.82 -14.60 -8.35
N TRP A 56 10.87 -14.05 -7.74
CA TRP A 56 10.99 -12.65 -7.33
C TRP A 56 12.08 -11.89 -8.11
N ASN A 57 12.53 -12.45 -9.24
CA ASN A 57 13.60 -11.86 -10.06
C ASN A 57 13.37 -10.38 -10.42
N LEU A 58 12.11 -9.95 -10.59
CA LEU A 58 11.75 -8.55 -10.85
C LEU A 58 12.18 -7.60 -9.73
N CYS A 59 12.28 -8.08 -8.48
CA CYS A 59 12.77 -7.26 -7.38
C CYS A 59 14.22 -6.80 -7.59
N ALA A 60 15.04 -7.52 -8.38
CA ALA A 60 16.43 -7.17 -8.68
C ALA A 60 16.63 -6.67 -10.12
N MET A 61 15.94 -7.28 -11.10
CA MET A 61 16.13 -7.00 -12.53
C MET A 61 15.11 -6.02 -13.11
N GLY A 62 14.05 -5.70 -12.35
CA GLY A 62 13.00 -4.80 -12.79
C GLY A 62 13.53 -3.40 -13.09
N LYS A 63 13.00 -2.77 -14.14
CA LYS A 63 13.39 -1.42 -14.59
C LYS A 63 12.43 -0.33 -14.14
N ARG A 64 11.30 -0.72 -13.56
CA ARG A 64 10.23 0.15 -13.07
C ARG A 64 9.90 -0.17 -11.62
N GLN A 65 10.92 -0.44 -10.81
CA GLN A 65 10.75 -0.77 -9.41
C GLN A 65 10.35 0.44 -8.55
N SER A 66 9.60 0.16 -7.49
CA SER A 66 9.14 1.12 -6.48
C SER A 66 9.59 0.69 -5.08
N PRO A 67 9.68 1.59 -4.09
CA PRO A 67 9.39 3.03 -4.17
C PRO A 67 10.49 3.81 -4.89
N VAL A 68 10.29 5.12 -5.12
CA VAL A 68 11.30 6.01 -5.71
C VAL A 68 11.50 7.27 -4.87
N ASN A 69 12.65 7.92 -5.04
CA ASN A 69 12.82 9.31 -4.61
C ASN A 69 12.14 10.25 -5.62
N VAL A 70 11.14 10.98 -5.16
CA VAL A 70 10.39 11.92 -5.97
C VAL A 70 11.04 13.29 -5.89
N GLU A 71 11.75 13.65 -6.95
CA GLU A 71 12.42 14.95 -7.07
C GLU A 71 11.50 15.98 -7.74
N THR A 72 11.12 17.01 -6.99
CA THR A 72 10.12 18.00 -7.44
C THR A 72 10.60 18.82 -8.63
N SER A 73 11.92 18.98 -8.80
CA SER A 73 12.53 19.66 -9.96
C SER A 73 12.38 18.89 -11.27
N HIS A 74 12.19 17.57 -11.21
CA HIS A 74 12.11 16.69 -12.38
C HIS A 74 10.67 16.26 -12.70
N MET A 75 9.67 16.80 -11.99
CA MET A 75 8.27 16.54 -12.27
C MET A 75 7.81 17.24 -13.54
N ILE A 76 7.06 16.49 -14.35
CA ILE A 76 6.44 17.00 -15.57
C ILE A 76 4.99 17.36 -15.26
N PHE A 77 4.63 18.63 -15.47
CA PHE A 77 3.23 19.04 -15.39
C PHE A 77 2.44 18.42 -16.55
N ASP A 78 1.42 17.63 -16.22
CA ASP A 78 0.51 17.00 -17.16
C ASP A 78 -0.91 17.58 -16.95
N PRO A 79 -1.38 18.47 -17.86
CA PRO A 79 -2.70 19.09 -17.75
C PRO A 79 -3.86 18.13 -18.02
N PHE A 80 -3.59 16.94 -18.58
CA PHE A 80 -4.62 15.94 -18.91
C PHE A 80 -4.95 15.01 -17.75
N LEU A 81 -4.19 15.09 -16.65
CA LEU A 81 -4.52 14.39 -15.41
C LEU A 81 -5.81 14.94 -14.81
N THR A 82 -6.89 14.18 -14.99
CA THR A 82 -8.21 14.50 -14.42
C THR A 82 -8.20 14.38 -12.89
N PRO A 83 -9.20 14.92 -12.18
CA PRO A 83 -9.32 14.70 -10.74
C PRO A 83 -9.49 13.21 -10.42
N LEU A 84 -8.79 12.72 -9.38
CA LEU A 84 -9.03 11.40 -8.80
C LEU A 84 -10.43 11.38 -8.17
N ARG A 85 -11.23 10.38 -8.50
CA ARG A 85 -12.60 10.21 -8.01
C ARG A 85 -12.70 8.97 -7.16
N LEU A 86 -13.27 9.12 -5.96
CA LEU A 86 -13.60 8.04 -5.05
C LEU A 86 -15.10 7.75 -5.16
N ASN A 87 -15.47 6.49 -5.40
CA ASN A 87 -16.84 6.02 -5.44
C ASN A 87 -17.05 4.92 -4.41
N THR A 88 -17.93 5.17 -3.43
CA THR A 88 -18.25 4.21 -2.37
C THR A 88 -19.58 3.47 -2.56
N GLY A 89 -20.16 3.52 -3.76
CA GLY A 89 -21.43 2.85 -4.08
C GLY A 89 -22.62 3.33 -3.24
N GLY A 90 -22.58 4.58 -2.75
CA GLY A 90 -23.63 5.16 -1.90
C GLY A 90 -23.55 4.78 -0.42
N ARG A 91 -22.58 3.95 -0.01
CA ARG A 91 -22.33 3.62 1.40
C ARG A 91 -21.07 4.33 1.88
N SER A 92 -21.22 5.32 2.76
CA SER A 92 -20.06 6.07 3.28
C SER A 92 -19.28 5.29 4.33
N LYS A 93 -19.95 4.44 5.09
CA LYS A 93 -19.35 3.62 6.14
C LYS A 93 -19.09 2.20 5.63
N MET A 94 -17.90 1.69 5.92
CA MET A 94 -17.48 0.33 5.60
C MET A 94 -16.95 -0.41 6.83
N GLY A 95 -17.05 -1.74 6.77
CA GLY A 95 -16.33 -2.65 7.67
C GLY A 95 -15.04 -3.13 7.03
N GLY A 96 -14.08 -3.52 7.85
CA GLY A 96 -12.84 -4.15 7.39
C GLY A 96 -12.10 -4.82 8.54
N THR A 97 -11.33 -5.86 8.22
CA THR A 97 -10.51 -6.56 9.21
C THR A 97 -9.09 -6.04 9.14
N MET A 98 -8.61 -5.56 10.28
CA MET A 98 -7.24 -5.14 10.49
C MET A 98 -6.41 -6.34 10.91
N TYR A 99 -5.20 -6.48 10.37
CA TYR A 99 -4.31 -7.59 10.60
C TYR A 99 -2.91 -7.09 10.93
N ASN A 100 -2.26 -7.78 11.86
CA ASN A 100 -0.81 -7.79 11.96
C ASN A 100 -0.28 -8.97 11.14
N THR A 101 0.35 -8.69 10.00
CA THR A 101 0.88 -9.73 9.10
C THR A 101 2.24 -10.27 9.54
N GLY A 102 2.81 -9.72 10.63
CA GLY A 102 4.21 -9.88 11.03
C GLY A 102 5.18 -9.02 10.21
N ARG A 103 4.69 -8.29 9.21
CA ARG A 103 5.51 -7.46 8.30
C ARG A 103 4.98 -6.04 8.22
N HIS A 104 3.67 -5.89 8.25
CA HIS A 104 2.99 -4.60 8.14
C HIS A 104 1.60 -4.70 8.76
N VAL A 105 1.03 -3.54 9.07
CA VAL A 105 -0.40 -3.45 9.40
C VAL A 105 -1.19 -3.40 8.10
N SER A 106 -2.21 -4.27 8.00
CA SER A 106 -3.06 -4.41 6.82
C SER A 106 -4.52 -4.27 7.23
N LEU A 107 -5.28 -3.38 6.61
CA LEU A 107 -6.74 -3.32 6.73
C LEU A 107 -7.36 -3.76 5.41
N ARG A 108 -8.11 -4.85 5.44
CA ARG A 108 -8.81 -5.37 4.26
C ARG A 108 -10.30 -5.04 4.36
N PRO A 109 -10.87 -4.27 3.41
CA PRO A 109 -12.30 -3.98 3.39
C PRO A 109 -13.10 -5.28 3.27
N ASP A 110 -14.30 -5.31 3.85
CA ASP A 110 -15.27 -6.34 3.54
C ASP A 110 -15.65 -6.24 2.04
N LYS A 111 -15.59 -7.38 1.34
CA LYS A 111 -15.84 -7.50 -0.11
C LYS A 111 -17.21 -6.93 -0.52
N ALA A 112 -18.20 -6.95 0.38
CA ALA A 112 -19.52 -6.38 0.12
C ALA A 112 -19.52 -4.83 -0.01
N HIS A 113 -18.51 -4.15 0.53
CA HIS A 113 -18.41 -2.69 0.48
C HIS A 113 -17.71 -2.24 -0.79
N LEU A 114 -18.41 -1.46 -1.61
CA LEU A 114 -17.86 -0.90 -2.82
C LEU A 114 -16.95 0.27 -2.51
N VAL A 115 -15.65 0.18 -2.80
CA VAL A 115 -14.71 1.31 -2.70
C VAL A 115 -13.83 1.31 -3.94
N ASN A 116 -14.17 2.16 -4.90
CA ASN A 116 -13.49 2.22 -6.19
C ASN A 116 -12.87 3.60 -6.40
N ILE A 117 -11.75 3.64 -7.12
CA ILE A 117 -11.12 4.86 -7.61
C ILE A 117 -11.10 4.91 -9.14
N SER A 118 -11.18 6.10 -9.70
CA SER A 118 -11.11 6.34 -11.16
C SER A 118 -10.59 7.75 -11.45
N GLY A 119 -10.29 8.05 -12.71
CA GLY A 119 -9.71 9.33 -13.10
C GLY A 119 -8.23 9.44 -12.71
N GLY A 120 -7.69 10.66 -12.70
CA GLY A 120 -6.24 10.85 -12.56
C GLY A 120 -5.49 10.22 -13.73
N PRO A 121 -4.49 9.36 -13.48
CA PRO A 121 -3.77 8.61 -14.51
C PRO A 121 -4.51 7.34 -14.96
N LEU A 122 -5.66 6.99 -14.34
CA LEU A 122 -6.29 5.69 -14.52
C LEU A 122 -7.28 5.69 -15.69
N GLY A 123 -7.13 4.71 -16.58
CA GLY A 123 -8.08 4.44 -17.67
C GLY A 123 -9.29 3.59 -17.28
N TYR A 124 -9.25 2.95 -16.10
CA TYR A 124 -10.27 2.02 -15.61
C TYR A 124 -10.64 2.32 -14.16
N SER A 125 -11.79 1.84 -13.70
CA SER A 125 -12.12 1.84 -12.28
C SER A 125 -11.33 0.74 -11.55
N HIS A 126 -10.74 1.08 -10.40
CA HIS A 126 -9.97 0.14 -9.58
C HIS A 126 -10.57 0.02 -8.17
N ARG A 127 -10.75 -1.21 -7.68
CA ARG A 127 -11.38 -1.55 -6.42
C ARG A 127 -10.33 -1.74 -5.34
N LEU A 128 -10.54 -1.10 -4.20
CA LEU A 128 -9.72 -1.24 -3.00
C LEU A 128 -9.68 -2.71 -2.54
N GLU A 129 -8.47 -3.23 -2.39
CA GLU A 129 -8.17 -4.57 -1.86
C GLU A 129 -7.55 -4.50 -0.46
N GLU A 130 -6.64 -3.54 -0.24
CA GLU A 130 -5.85 -3.46 0.99
C GLU A 130 -5.45 -2.01 1.29
N ILE A 131 -5.52 -1.63 2.56
CA ILE A 131 -4.85 -0.44 3.09
C ILE A 131 -3.66 -0.92 3.93
N ARG A 132 -2.46 -0.52 3.55
CA ARG A 132 -1.21 -0.96 4.15
C ARG A 132 -0.47 0.20 4.79
N LEU A 133 0.11 -0.02 5.97
CA LEU A 133 0.95 0.97 6.64
C LEU A 133 2.42 0.54 6.68
N HIS A 134 3.28 1.48 6.31
CA HIS A 134 4.72 1.43 6.51
C HIS A 134 5.11 2.52 7.50
N PHE A 135 5.99 2.23 8.44
CA PHE A 135 6.39 3.16 9.49
C PHE A 135 7.79 2.85 10.04
N GLY A 136 8.50 3.89 10.46
CA GLY A 136 9.86 3.77 10.98
C GLY A 136 9.91 3.73 12.50
N SER A 137 11.09 3.34 13.00
CA SER A 137 11.42 3.41 14.42
C SER A 137 11.56 4.86 14.92
N GLU A 138 11.85 5.80 14.02
CA GLU A 138 12.05 7.22 14.32
C GLU A 138 11.15 8.12 13.47
N ASP A 139 11.06 9.40 13.81
CA ASP A 139 10.17 10.36 13.14
C ASP A 139 10.75 10.86 11.80
N GLY A 140 12.05 10.64 11.56
CA GLY A 140 12.75 11.02 10.33
C GLY A 140 12.74 9.95 9.22
N GLN A 141 12.21 8.76 9.51
CA GLN A 141 12.19 7.62 8.58
C GLN A 141 10.91 6.80 8.72
N GLY A 142 10.50 6.10 7.67
CA GLY A 142 9.36 5.18 7.73
C GLY A 142 8.44 5.17 6.52
N SER A 143 8.46 6.22 5.70
CA SER A 143 7.85 6.16 4.38
C SER A 143 8.75 5.38 3.42
N GLU A 144 8.13 4.65 2.50
CA GLU A 144 8.83 3.96 1.43
C GLU A 144 9.26 4.97 0.36
N HIS A 145 8.34 5.84 -0.05
CA HIS A 145 8.65 6.94 -0.95
C HIS A 145 9.44 8.02 -0.22
N LEU A 146 10.33 8.67 -0.96
CA LEU A 146 11.04 9.88 -0.52
C LEU A 146 10.56 11.07 -1.34
N LEU A 147 10.61 12.25 -0.74
CA LEU A 147 10.38 13.51 -1.44
C LEU A 147 11.62 14.39 -1.32
N ASN A 148 12.29 14.67 -2.44
CA ASN A 148 13.57 15.40 -2.46
C ASN A 148 14.59 14.82 -1.46
N GLY A 149 14.69 13.50 -1.39
CA GLY A 149 15.59 12.76 -0.51
C GLY A 149 15.11 12.60 0.93
N GLN A 150 13.94 13.16 1.29
CA GLN A 150 13.43 13.10 2.65
C GLN A 150 12.35 12.02 2.83
N SER A 151 12.48 11.27 3.91
CA SER A 151 11.47 10.32 4.38
C SER A 151 10.50 10.99 5.37
N PHE A 152 9.38 10.33 5.62
CA PHE A 152 8.35 10.71 6.58
C PHE A 152 8.24 9.61 7.66
N PRO A 153 7.70 9.90 8.85
CA PRO A 153 7.55 8.90 9.91
C PRO A 153 6.81 7.62 9.48
N ALA A 154 5.86 7.76 8.56
CA ALA A 154 5.07 6.65 8.02
C ALA A 154 4.45 6.99 6.65
N GLU A 155 3.95 5.97 5.97
CA GLU A 155 3.22 6.05 4.71
C GLU A 155 2.04 5.08 4.73
N VAL A 156 0.88 5.53 4.26
CA VAL A 156 -0.27 4.66 4.00
C VAL A 156 -0.41 4.44 2.50
N GLN A 157 -0.56 3.18 2.11
CA GLN A 157 -0.72 2.73 0.73
C GLN A 157 -2.09 2.05 0.59
N LEU A 158 -2.96 2.64 -0.23
CA LEU A 158 -4.24 2.07 -0.59
C LEU A 158 -4.09 1.35 -1.93
N ILE A 159 -4.11 0.02 -1.88
CA ILE A 159 -3.86 -0.87 -3.01
C ILE A 159 -5.21 -1.23 -3.64
N HIS A 160 -5.37 -0.89 -4.91
CA HIS A 160 -6.57 -1.16 -5.68
C HIS A 160 -6.23 -2.05 -6.87
N TYR A 161 -7.12 -2.97 -7.24
CA TYR A 161 -6.98 -3.75 -8.47
C TYR A 161 -8.02 -3.37 -9.51
N ASN A 162 -7.67 -3.57 -10.77
CA ASN A 162 -8.57 -3.34 -11.89
C ASN A 162 -9.60 -4.47 -11.99
N GLN A 163 -10.76 -4.27 -11.37
CA GLN A 163 -11.87 -5.22 -11.39
C GLN A 163 -12.65 -5.22 -12.72
N GLU A 164 -12.41 -4.26 -13.60
CA GLU A 164 -13.04 -4.23 -14.93
C GLU A 164 -12.35 -5.22 -15.88
N LEU A 165 -11.05 -5.45 -15.71
CA LEU A 165 -10.27 -6.35 -16.55
C LEU A 165 -10.01 -7.73 -15.92
N TYR A 166 -9.97 -7.82 -14.60
CA TYR A 166 -9.51 -9.04 -13.92
C TYR A 166 -10.49 -9.49 -12.84
N ALA A 167 -10.61 -10.82 -12.65
CA ALA A 167 -11.57 -11.39 -11.72
C ALA A 167 -11.20 -11.14 -10.24
N ASN A 168 -9.91 -10.96 -9.95
CA ASN A 168 -9.42 -10.76 -8.59
C ASN A 168 -8.04 -10.09 -8.57
N TYR A 169 -7.64 -9.61 -7.39
CA TYR A 169 -6.33 -8.99 -7.16
C TYR A 169 -5.14 -9.88 -7.56
N SER A 170 -5.21 -11.21 -7.34
CA SER A 170 -4.06 -12.09 -7.62
C SER A 170 -3.77 -12.20 -9.12
N GLU A 171 -4.81 -12.16 -9.96
CA GLU A 171 -4.69 -12.08 -11.40
C GLU A 171 -4.24 -10.70 -11.86
N ALA A 172 -4.85 -9.65 -11.31
CA ALA A 172 -4.54 -8.28 -11.66
C ALA A 172 -3.08 -7.91 -11.32
N ALA A 173 -2.57 -8.32 -10.15
CA ALA A 173 -1.24 -7.97 -9.68
C ALA A 173 -0.11 -8.39 -10.63
N LYS A 174 -0.30 -9.45 -11.42
CA LYS A 174 0.68 -9.92 -12.42
C LYS A 174 0.42 -9.40 -13.83
N SER A 175 -0.63 -8.62 -14.04
CA SER A 175 -1.13 -8.27 -15.37
C SER A 175 -1.07 -6.76 -15.64
N PRO A 176 -0.93 -6.33 -16.92
CA PRO A 176 -0.87 -4.91 -17.27
C PRO A 176 -2.08 -4.11 -16.79
N ASN A 177 -1.89 -2.87 -16.38
CA ASN A 177 -2.96 -1.99 -15.84
C ASN A 177 -3.75 -2.64 -14.70
N GLY A 178 -3.12 -3.57 -13.97
CA GLY A 178 -3.81 -4.38 -12.98
C GLY A 178 -3.91 -3.73 -11.61
N VAL A 179 -2.98 -2.85 -11.25
CA VAL A 179 -2.92 -2.28 -9.90
C VAL A 179 -2.79 -0.76 -9.94
N ALA A 180 -3.54 -0.09 -9.08
CA ALA A 180 -3.39 1.33 -8.79
C ALA A 180 -3.16 1.51 -7.28
N ILE A 181 -2.12 2.24 -6.90
CA ILE A 181 -1.78 2.44 -5.49
C ILE A 181 -1.81 3.93 -5.17
N VAL A 182 -2.73 4.32 -4.28
CA VAL A 182 -2.74 5.66 -3.71
C VAL A 182 -1.83 5.66 -2.49
N SER A 183 -0.77 6.47 -2.54
CA SER A 183 0.18 6.65 -1.44
C SER A 183 -0.03 8.01 -0.78
N ILE A 184 -0.03 8.03 0.55
CA ILE A 184 -0.20 9.22 1.35
C ILE A 184 0.84 9.19 2.47
N PHE A 185 1.70 10.22 2.52
CA PHE A 185 2.63 10.37 3.63
C PHE A 185 1.89 10.69 4.93
N ILE A 186 2.45 10.23 6.04
CA ILE A 186 1.94 10.48 7.38
C ILE A 186 2.90 11.43 8.11
N LYS A 187 2.36 12.48 8.72
CA LYS A 187 3.10 13.40 9.61
C LYS A 187 2.55 13.34 11.03
N ILE A 188 3.40 13.69 11.99
CA ILE A 188 2.98 13.81 13.38
C ILE A 188 2.35 15.19 13.60
N SER A 189 1.20 15.21 14.28
CA SER A 189 0.47 16.41 14.70
C SER A 189 -0.39 16.10 15.94
N GLU A 190 -0.82 17.12 16.66
CA GLU A 190 -1.76 16.96 17.79
C GLU A 190 -3.16 16.52 17.35
N SER A 191 -3.58 16.94 16.15
CA SER A 191 -4.88 16.59 15.59
C SER A 191 -4.72 15.45 14.57
N PRO A 192 -5.14 14.21 14.91
CA PRO A 192 -5.02 13.08 14.00
C PRO A 192 -6.12 13.08 12.93
N ASN A 193 -5.85 12.40 11.83
CA ASN A 193 -6.85 12.05 10.85
C ASN A 193 -7.93 11.14 11.46
N VAL A 194 -9.20 11.40 11.16
CA VAL A 194 -10.35 10.69 11.76
C VAL A 194 -10.32 9.20 11.46
N PHE A 195 -10.02 8.81 10.21
CA PHE A 195 -9.93 7.41 9.81
C PHE A 195 -8.78 6.70 10.54
N LEU A 196 -7.59 7.30 10.53
CA LEU A 196 -6.43 6.73 11.23
C LEU A 196 -6.64 6.71 12.74
N ASN A 197 -7.36 7.67 13.33
CA ASN A 197 -7.68 7.63 14.75
C ASN A 197 -8.55 6.43 15.13
N ARG A 198 -9.47 6.01 14.26
CA ARG A 198 -10.27 4.79 14.47
C ARG A 198 -9.41 3.52 14.39
N MET A 199 -8.38 3.50 13.55
CA MET A 199 -7.48 2.35 13.41
C MET A 199 -6.39 2.30 14.50
N LEU A 200 -5.83 3.46 14.86
CA LEU A 200 -4.58 3.57 15.61
C LEU A 200 -4.76 4.04 17.05
N ASN A 201 -6.00 4.25 17.51
CA ASN A 201 -6.25 4.46 18.95
C ASN A 201 -5.81 3.24 19.75
N ARG A 202 -5.50 3.47 21.03
CA ARG A 202 -4.97 2.45 21.95
C ARG A 202 -5.84 1.19 22.01
N ASP A 203 -7.16 1.34 22.08
CA ASP A 203 -8.10 0.22 22.23
C ASP A 203 -8.15 -0.69 21.00
N THR A 204 -7.84 -0.13 19.83
CA THR A 204 -7.85 -0.82 18.54
C THR A 204 -6.49 -1.40 18.22
N ILE A 205 -5.43 -0.60 18.32
CA ILE A 205 -4.08 -1.00 17.89
C ILE A 205 -3.52 -2.14 18.74
N THR A 206 -3.86 -2.17 20.04
CA THR A 206 -3.43 -3.25 20.96
C THR A 206 -4.08 -4.60 20.65
N ARG A 207 -5.18 -4.63 19.88
CA ARG A 207 -5.84 -5.87 19.44
C ARG A 207 -5.06 -6.61 18.35
N ILE A 208 -4.06 -5.96 17.75
CA ILE A 208 -3.21 -6.53 16.70
C ILE A 208 -1.73 -6.51 17.07
N THR A 209 -1.41 -6.67 18.36
CA THR A 209 -0.04 -6.48 18.87
C THR A 209 0.94 -7.48 18.26
N TYR A 210 0.54 -8.73 18.02
CA TYR A 210 1.41 -9.80 17.57
C TYR A 210 1.05 -10.30 16.17
N LYS A 211 2.01 -10.96 15.53
CA LYS A 211 1.81 -11.58 14.22
C LYS A 211 0.58 -12.52 14.23
N HIS A 212 -0.20 -12.46 13.16
CA HIS A 212 -1.45 -13.21 12.95
C HIS A 212 -2.66 -12.71 13.75
N ASP A 213 -2.51 -11.72 14.62
CA ASP A 213 -3.66 -11.08 15.23
C ASP A 213 -4.53 -10.39 14.17
N ALA A 214 -5.84 -10.44 14.39
CA ALA A 214 -6.84 -9.84 13.53
C ALA A 214 -7.93 -9.17 14.37
N PHE A 215 -8.43 -8.03 13.90
CA PHE A 215 -9.47 -7.26 14.58
C PHE A 215 -10.46 -6.65 13.58
N LEU A 216 -11.75 -6.92 13.77
CA LEU A 216 -12.81 -6.39 12.92
C LEU A 216 -13.15 -4.96 13.32
N LEU A 217 -13.03 -4.03 12.37
CA LEU A 217 -13.42 -2.64 12.50
C LEU A 217 -14.68 -2.36 11.68
N MET A 218 -15.60 -1.59 12.28
CA MET A 218 -16.85 -1.20 11.65
C MET A 218 -17.01 0.32 11.66
N GLY A 219 -17.77 0.81 10.69
CA GLY A 219 -18.14 2.23 10.61
C GLY A 219 -17.01 3.14 10.15
N LEU A 220 -16.02 2.62 9.42
CA LEU A 220 -14.92 3.39 8.86
C LEU A 220 -15.41 4.16 7.63
N ASN A 221 -15.10 5.45 7.53
CA ASN A 221 -15.39 6.24 6.34
C ASN A 221 -14.11 6.48 5.54
N ILE A 222 -13.98 5.79 4.42
CA ILE A 222 -12.74 5.80 3.62
C ILE A 222 -12.43 7.18 3.03
N ALA A 223 -13.44 8.02 2.79
CA ALA A 223 -13.23 9.38 2.32
C ALA A 223 -12.43 10.22 3.33
N ASP A 224 -12.57 9.94 4.63
CA ASP A 224 -11.85 10.66 5.68
C ASP A 224 -10.34 10.38 5.65
N LEU A 225 -9.89 9.28 5.02
CA LEU A 225 -8.47 9.00 4.85
C LEU A 225 -7.85 9.86 3.73
N TYR A 226 -8.64 10.25 2.72
CA TYR A 226 -8.12 11.07 1.64
C TYR A 226 -7.90 12.50 2.12
N PRO A 227 -6.68 13.07 1.94
CA PRO A 227 -6.43 14.43 2.34
C PRO A 227 -7.21 15.40 1.44
N ASP A 228 -7.61 16.54 2.01
CA ASP A 228 -8.28 17.62 1.29
C ASP A 228 -7.31 18.31 0.30
N THR A 229 -7.12 17.66 -0.85
CA THR A 229 -6.34 18.11 -2.01
C THR A 229 -6.76 17.31 -3.24
N THR A 230 -6.85 17.98 -4.39
CA THR A 230 -7.02 17.31 -5.71
C THR A 230 -5.68 17.11 -6.42
N ARG A 231 -4.58 17.55 -5.79
CA ARG A 231 -3.25 17.54 -6.36
C ARG A 231 -2.52 16.25 -6.02
N PHE A 232 -1.86 15.66 -7.00
CA PHE A 232 -1.12 14.42 -6.83
C PHE A 232 0.05 14.33 -7.81
N ILE A 233 0.93 13.39 -7.54
CA ILE A 233 2.06 12.98 -8.38
C ILE A 233 1.82 11.54 -8.82
N THR A 234 2.23 11.16 -10.02
CA THR A 234 2.01 9.82 -10.54
C THR A 234 3.15 9.33 -11.40
N TYR A 235 3.41 8.03 -11.35
CA TYR A 235 4.39 7.34 -12.16
C TYR A 235 4.04 5.85 -12.25
N ASP A 236 4.56 5.16 -13.27
CA ASP A 236 4.43 3.71 -13.41
C ASP A 236 5.57 3.00 -12.67
N GLY A 237 5.18 2.04 -11.83
CA GLY A 237 6.07 1.42 -10.87
C GLY A 237 5.76 -0.05 -10.62
N SER A 238 6.17 -0.52 -9.46
CA SER A 238 5.98 -1.90 -9.01
C SER A 238 5.27 -1.98 -7.67
N MET A 239 4.88 -3.20 -7.28
CA MET A 239 4.66 -3.52 -5.87
C MET A 239 5.98 -3.34 -5.10
N THR A 240 5.90 -2.89 -3.85
CA THR A 240 7.06 -2.72 -2.95
C THR A 240 7.37 -3.95 -2.10
N ILE A 241 6.65 -5.05 -2.32
CA ILE A 241 6.89 -6.35 -1.71
C ILE A 241 7.07 -7.41 -2.81
N PRO A 242 7.78 -8.51 -2.53
CA PRO A 242 7.86 -9.64 -3.46
C PRO A 242 6.46 -10.11 -3.90
N PRO A 243 6.23 -10.45 -5.19
CA PRO A 243 7.22 -10.61 -6.27
C PRO A 243 7.67 -9.34 -7.01
N CYS A 244 7.35 -8.14 -6.51
CA CYS A 244 7.71 -6.85 -7.11
C CYS A 244 7.25 -6.66 -8.57
N PHE A 245 6.05 -7.16 -8.89
CA PHE A 245 5.45 -6.99 -10.23
C PHE A 245 5.36 -5.52 -10.64
N GLU A 246 5.76 -5.23 -11.89
CA GLU A 246 5.79 -3.88 -12.48
C GLU A 246 4.48 -3.50 -13.17
N THR A 247 3.40 -3.62 -12.42
CA THR A 247 2.01 -3.49 -12.89
C THR A 247 1.25 -2.40 -12.14
N ALA A 248 1.94 -1.65 -11.28
CA ALA A 248 1.35 -0.67 -10.38
C ALA A 248 1.48 0.75 -10.95
N THR A 249 0.36 1.44 -11.09
CA THR A 249 0.35 2.90 -11.28
C THR A 249 0.27 3.57 -9.91
N TRP A 250 1.29 4.33 -9.55
CA TRP A 250 1.38 5.04 -8.27
C TRP A 250 0.73 6.41 -8.35
N ILE A 251 0.01 6.79 -7.28
CA ILE A 251 -0.65 8.09 -7.13
C ILE A 251 -0.30 8.62 -5.72
N LEU A 252 0.64 9.55 -5.64
CA LEU A 252 1.07 10.16 -4.39
C LEU A 252 0.28 11.44 -4.14
N MET A 253 -0.53 11.46 -3.07
CA MET A 253 -1.40 12.59 -2.73
C MET A 253 -0.58 13.76 -2.18
N ASN A 254 -0.68 14.95 -2.78
CA ASN A 254 0.14 16.15 -2.47
C ASN A 254 -0.20 16.84 -1.13
N LYS A 255 -0.58 16.08 -0.11
CA LYS A 255 -0.85 16.54 1.25
C LYS A 255 -0.77 15.33 2.17
N PRO A 256 -0.02 15.41 3.29
CA PRO A 256 0.04 14.30 4.22
C PRO A 256 -1.26 14.20 5.03
N VAL A 257 -1.47 13.02 5.61
CA VAL A 257 -2.41 12.84 6.73
C VAL A 257 -1.65 12.86 8.05
N TYR A 258 -2.37 13.06 9.14
CA TYR A 258 -1.76 13.28 10.44
C TYR A 258 -2.08 12.18 11.44
N VAL A 259 -1.13 11.89 12.31
CA VAL A 259 -1.29 10.99 13.47
C VAL A 259 -0.64 11.65 14.69
N THR A 260 -1.03 11.24 15.89
CA THR A 260 -0.40 11.74 17.12
C THR A 260 0.91 11.02 17.43
N GLN A 261 1.76 11.63 18.26
CA GLN A 261 2.98 10.98 18.77
C GLN A 261 2.65 9.63 19.44
N MET A 262 1.55 9.57 20.19
CA MET A 262 1.10 8.36 20.88
C MET A 262 0.66 7.26 19.91
N GLN A 263 0.02 7.61 18.79
CA GLN A 263 -0.34 6.66 17.73
C GLN A 263 0.92 6.10 17.06
N MET A 264 1.90 6.96 16.74
CA MET A 264 3.20 6.51 16.21
C MET A 264 3.94 5.60 17.19
N HIS A 265 3.96 5.96 18.48
CA HIS A 265 4.56 5.12 19.50
C HIS A 265 3.88 3.75 19.59
N SER A 266 2.55 3.71 19.51
CA SER A 266 1.79 2.46 19.54
C SER A 266 2.05 1.57 18.32
N LEU A 267 2.22 2.16 17.12
CA LEU A 267 2.66 1.42 15.93
C LEU A 267 4.04 0.77 16.13
N ARG A 268 4.98 1.48 16.75
CA ARG A 268 6.33 0.98 17.03
C ARG A 268 6.37 -0.16 18.06
N LEU A 269 5.29 -0.34 18.83
CA LEU A 269 5.13 -1.44 19.79
C LEU A 269 4.46 -2.69 19.19
N LEU A 270 4.09 -2.69 17.92
CA LEU A 270 3.64 -3.89 17.24
C LEU A 270 4.81 -4.85 17.02
N SER A 271 4.59 -6.14 17.23
CA SER A 271 5.59 -7.19 17.05
C SER A 271 5.46 -7.85 15.67
N GLN A 272 6.60 -8.16 15.05
CA GLN A 272 6.71 -9.04 13.87
C GLN A 272 6.53 -10.51 14.22
N ASN A 273 6.64 -10.83 15.50
CA ASN A 273 6.62 -12.17 16.04
C ASN A 273 5.31 -12.48 16.75
N GLU A 274 5.07 -13.77 16.95
CA GLU A 274 4.00 -14.29 17.81
C GLU A 274 4.36 -14.10 19.30
N PRO A 275 3.38 -14.11 20.23
CA PRO A 275 3.59 -13.72 21.62
C PRO A 275 4.56 -14.61 22.42
N TYR A 276 4.80 -15.85 21.96
CA TYR A 276 5.71 -16.80 22.60
C TYR A 276 7.17 -16.67 22.14
N LYS A 277 7.46 -15.77 21.19
CA LYS A 277 8.81 -15.47 20.69
C LYS A 277 9.30 -14.13 21.23
N ILE A 278 10.62 -13.91 21.17
CA ILE A 278 11.23 -12.64 21.57
C ILE A 278 10.60 -11.51 20.76
N PHE A 279 10.25 -10.43 21.46
CA PHE A 279 9.69 -9.24 20.83
C PHE A 279 10.65 -8.70 19.76
N LEU A 280 10.12 -8.48 18.57
CA LEU A 280 10.82 -7.82 17.49
C LEU A 280 9.88 -6.77 16.91
N SER A 281 10.21 -5.48 17.08
CA SER A 281 9.32 -4.41 16.61
C SER A 281 9.02 -4.54 15.11
N MET A 282 7.80 -4.22 14.70
CA MET A 282 7.39 -4.14 13.30
C MET A 282 7.97 -2.93 12.58
N SER A 283 8.51 -1.95 13.30
CA SER A 283 9.09 -0.76 12.70
C SER A 283 10.16 -1.07 11.65
N ASP A 284 10.37 -0.08 10.78
CA ASP A 284 11.32 -0.11 9.66
C ASP A 284 10.93 -1.16 8.62
N ASN A 285 9.63 -1.35 8.45
CA ASN A 285 9.04 -2.23 7.46
C ASN A 285 8.97 -1.58 6.06
N THR A 286 10.09 -1.03 5.61
CA THR A 286 10.15 -0.27 4.35
C THR A 286 11.11 -0.92 3.37
N ARG A 287 10.78 -0.85 2.08
CA ARG A 287 11.73 -1.12 1.00
C ARG A 287 12.51 0.16 0.69
N PRO A 288 13.85 0.10 0.52
CA PRO A 288 14.64 1.26 0.10
C PRO A 288 14.20 1.83 -1.25
N ALA A 289 14.43 3.14 -1.45
CA ALA A 289 14.18 3.80 -2.73
C ALA A 289 14.95 3.14 -3.87
N GLN A 290 14.25 2.89 -4.97
CA GLN A 290 14.76 2.25 -6.17
C GLN A 290 15.11 3.31 -7.23
N PRO A 291 16.06 3.01 -8.14
CA PRO A 291 16.43 3.94 -9.20
C PRO A 291 15.24 4.31 -10.11
N LEU A 292 15.12 5.59 -10.48
CA LEU A 292 14.01 6.06 -11.32
C LEU A 292 14.10 5.56 -12.77
N LEU A 293 15.31 5.34 -13.31
CA LEU A 293 15.56 4.75 -14.64
C LEU A 293 14.70 5.31 -15.79
N GLN A 294 15.01 6.54 -16.24
CA GLN A 294 14.34 7.23 -17.37
C GLN A 294 12.80 7.34 -17.30
N ARG A 295 12.15 6.87 -16.23
CA ARG A 295 10.72 7.03 -16.04
C ARG A 295 10.38 8.49 -15.77
N CYS A 296 9.29 8.94 -16.38
CA CYS A 296 8.74 10.26 -16.14
C CYS A 296 7.87 10.24 -14.88
N ILE A 297 8.10 11.21 -13.99
CA ILE A 297 7.18 11.53 -12.89
C ILE A 297 6.27 12.65 -13.38
N ARG A 298 4.96 12.38 -13.43
CA ARG A 298 3.95 13.35 -13.87
C ARG A 298 3.20 13.93 -12.68
N THR A 299 2.67 15.14 -12.82
CA THR A 299 1.84 15.76 -11.79
C THR A 299 0.81 16.69 -12.40
N ASN A 300 -0.34 16.83 -11.73
CA ASN A 300 -1.33 17.85 -12.06
C ASN A 300 -1.06 19.19 -11.34
N ILE A 301 0.11 19.34 -10.69
CA ILE A 301 0.55 20.58 -10.05
C ILE A 301 1.29 21.43 -11.07
N ASN A 302 0.78 22.63 -11.33
CA ASN A 302 1.44 23.59 -12.20
C ASN A 302 2.38 24.47 -11.37
N PHE A 303 3.69 24.23 -11.48
CA PHE A 303 4.73 25.02 -10.82
C PHE A 303 5.13 26.29 -11.58
N SER A 304 4.73 26.44 -12.86
CA SER A 304 5.10 27.58 -13.72
C SER A 304 4.18 28.80 -13.58
N LYS A 305 3.06 28.69 -12.84
CA LYS A 305 2.25 29.86 -12.47
C LYS A 305 2.91 30.62 -11.31
N GLN A 306 3.80 31.56 -11.65
CA GLN A 306 4.00 32.75 -10.79
C GLN A 306 2.62 33.43 -10.66
N GLY A 307 2.14 33.58 -9.43
CA GLY A 307 0.88 34.28 -9.19
C GLY A 307 0.99 35.70 -9.74
N ARG A 308 0.07 36.07 -10.64
CA ARG A 308 -0.12 37.49 -10.98
C ARG A 308 -0.67 38.18 -9.74
N ASP A 309 0.00 39.24 -9.32
CA ASP A 309 -0.40 40.31 -8.38
C ASP A 309 -1.67 40.08 -7.55
N CYS A 310 -1.54 39.31 -6.47
CA CYS A 310 -2.43 39.38 -5.31
C CYS A 310 -1.55 39.45 -4.04
N PRO A 311 -1.91 40.22 -2.99
CA PRO A 311 -1.04 40.51 -1.85
C PRO A 311 -0.64 39.30 -0.97
N ASN A 312 -1.15 38.10 -1.28
CA ASN A 312 -0.90 36.87 -0.51
C ASN A 312 -0.28 35.73 -1.35
N ASN A 313 0.41 36.05 -2.44
CA ASN A 313 1.04 35.08 -3.35
C ASN A 313 2.13 34.22 -2.69
N ARG A 314 1.81 32.95 -2.35
CA ARG A 314 2.80 31.88 -2.25
C ARG A 314 2.71 31.01 -3.51
N ALA A 315 3.85 30.72 -4.13
CA ALA A 315 3.95 29.73 -5.20
C ALA A 315 3.23 28.43 -4.79
N LEU A 316 2.50 27.81 -5.72
CA LEU A 316 1.91 26.48 -5.51
C LEU A 316 3.06 25.48 -5.32
N ARG A 317 3.36 25.18 -4.07
CA ARG A 317 4.40 24.23 -3.67
C ARG A 317 3.76 22.92 -3.25
N PRO A 318 4.51 21.81 -3.25
CA PRO A 318 4.04 20.60 -2.60
C PRO A 318 3.61 20.93 -1.17
N GLN A 319 2.41 20.53 -0.74
CA GLN A 319 1.91 20.90 0.60
C GLN A 319 2.56 20.09 1.71
N TYR A 320 3.45 19.16 1.35
CA TYR A 320 4.41 18.59 2.26
C TYR A 320 5.32 19.72 2.77
N ARG A 321 4.96 20.32 3.89
CA ARG A 321 5.85 21.21 4.63
C ARG A 321 6.96 20.34 5.21
N VAL A 322 7.95 20.05 4.38
CA VAL A 322 9.31 19.71 4.80
C VAL A 322 9.85 20.93 5.54
N ASN A 323 10.52 20.73 6.67
CA ASN A 323 11.03 21.80 7.53
C ASN A 323 11.63 22.94 6.69
N GLN A 324 11.09 24.16 6.85
CA GLN A 324 11.40 25.34 6.02
C GLN A 324 12.86 25.81 6.11
N TRP A 325 13.71 25.15 6.90
CA TRP A 325 15.06 25.58 7.23
C TRP A 325 16.15 25.14 6.25
N LEU A 326 15.84 24.35 5.21
CA LEU A 326 16.85 23.81 4.27
C LEU A 326 16.52 24.03 2.78
N LEU A 327 15.63 24.97 2.46
CA LEU A 327 15.41 25.45 1.09
C LEU A 327 15.91 26.89 0.94
N LYS A 328 17.20 27.09 1.26
CA LYS A 328 17.97 28.25 0.83
C LYS A 328 18.90 27.83 -0.29
#